data_AF-E2IFU5-F1
#
_entry.id   AF-E2IFU5-F1
#
_cell.length_a   1.000
_cell.length_b   1.000
_cell.length_c   1.000
_cell.angle_alpha   90.00
_cell.angle_beta   90.00
_cell.angle_gamma   90.00
#
_symmetry.space_group_name_H-M   'P 1'
#
loop_
_entity.id
_entity.type
_entity.pdbx_description
1 polymer ?
#
loop_
_entity_poly.entity_id
_entity_poly.type
_entity_poly.pdbx_seq_one_letter_code
_entity_poly.pdbx_strand_id
1 'polypeptide(L)'
;PSGELLAQVKQVVKVGQGVVGFGRNISGLFKHAITVGKRVRTETNIAAGAVSVSSAAVELALMKIPESSYATAHMLVIGAGKMGKLVIKHLVAKGCTKMVVVNRSEERVAAIREELKGIEIIYKPLSEMLPRLLLLK
;
A
#
# COMPACT_ATOMS: atom_id res chain seq x y z
N PRO A 1 8.05 -1.68 2.38
CA PRO A 1 8.88 -0.86 1.45
C PRO A 1 9.85 -1.70 0.61
N SER A 2 10.63 -2.60 1.22
CA SER A 2 11.62 -3.38 0.47
C SER A 2 10.93 -4.24 -0.61
N GLY A 3 9.75 -4.80 -0.29
CA GLY A 3 8.93 -5.67 -1.16
C GLY A 3 8.70 -5.11 -2.56
N GLU A 4 8.32 -3.83 -2.57
CA GLU A 4 7.82 -3.11 -3.72
C GLU A 4 8.94 -2.76 -4.71
N LEU A 5 10.11 -2.37 -4.21
CA LEU A 5 11.29 -2.11 -5.04
C LEU A 5 11.72 -3.36 -5.83
N LEU A 6 11.77 -4.54 -5.20
CA LEU A 6 12.10 -5.77 -5.91
C LEU A 6 11.05 -6.12 -6.99
N ALA A 7 9.77 -5.84 -6.72
CA ALA A 7 8.72 -6.04 -7.70
C ALA A 7 8.85 -5.07 -8.89
N GLN A 8 9.24 -3.82 -8.65
CA GLN A 8 9.55 -2.84 -9.69
C GLN A 8 10.75 -3.26 -10.53
N VAL A 9 11.84 -3.73 -9.92
CA VAL A 9 13.02 -4.25 -10.64
C VAL A 9 12.66 -5.45 -11.52
N LYS A 10 11.80 -6.36 -11.04
CA LYS A 10 11.25 -7.45 -11.87
C LYS A 10 10.42 -6.93 -13.05
N GLN A 11 9.63 -5.88 -12.83
CA GLN A 11 8.82 -5.28 -13.89
C GLN A 11 9.71 -4.64 -14.96
N VAL A 12 10.83 -4.00 -14.59
CA VAL A 12 11.80 -3.44 -15.55
C VAL A 12 12.36 -4.53 -16.45
N VAL A 13 12.75 -5.68 -15.89
CA VAL A 13 13.20 -6.82 -16.71
C VAL A 13 12.10 -7.31 -17.64
N LYS A 14 10.86 -7.39 -17.17
CA LYS A 14 9.72 -7.85 -17.98
C LYS A 14 9.40 -6.89 -19.13
N VAL A 15 9.43 -5.59 -18.89
CA VAL A 15 9.15 -4.55 -19.90
C VAL A 15 10.32 -4.37 -20.86
N GLY A 16 11.56 -4.52 -20.38
CA GLY A 16 12.76 -4.41 -21.19
C GLY A 16 13.00 -5.59 -22.14
N GLN A 17 12.32 -6.73 -21.94
CA GLN A 17 12.36 -7.85 -22.88
C GLN A 17 11.81 -7.41 -24.24
N GLY A 18 12.70 -7.29 -25.24
CA GLY A 18 12.36 -6.84 -26.59
C GLY A 18 12.79 -5.41 -26.91
N VAL A 19 13.36 -4.67 -25.96
CA VAL A 19 13.93 -3.34 -26.22
C VAL A 19 15.40 -3.49 -26.63
N VAL A 20 15.77 -2.95 -27.79
CA VAL A 20 17.13 -3.04 -28.36
C VAL A 20 18.20 -2.50 -27.38
N GLY A 21 17.89 -1.44 -26.64
CA GLY A 21 18.77 -0.88 -25.61
C GLY A 21 18.88 -1.69 -24.32
N PHE A 22 17.97 -2.66 -24.07
CA PHE A 22 18.01 -3.54 -22.90
C PHE A 22 18.82 -4.80 -23.20
N GLY A 23 20.09 -4.57 -23.56
CA GLY A 23 21.02 -5.61 -23.98
C GLY A 23 21.41 -6.59 -22.87
N ARG A 24 22.23 -7.58 -23.25
CA ARG A 24 22.63 -8.72 -22.41
C ARG A 24 23.22 -8.30 -21.05
N ASN A 25 24.03 -7.24 -21.03
CA ASN A 25 24.68 -6.74 -19.82
C ASN A 25 23.69 -6.12 -18.82
N ILE A 26 22.80 -5.23 -19.29
CA ILE A 26 21.78 -4.61 -18.44
C ILE A 26 20.78 -5.68 -17.95
N SER A 27 20.33 -6.58 -18.84
CA SER A 27 19.46 -7.67 -18.43
C SER A 27 20.13 -8.58 -17.39
N GLY A 28 21.44 -8.84 -17.52
CA GLY A 28 22.20 -9.65 -16.55
C GLY A 28 22.26 -8.98 -15.19
N LEU A 29 22.58 -7.68 -15.16
CA LEU A 29 22.64 -6.88 -13.93
C LEU A 29 21.31 -6.88 -13.18
N PHE A 30 20.20 -6.60 -13.87
CA PHE A 30 18.88 -6.58 -13.24
C PHE A 30 18.45 -7.96 -12.71
N LYS A 31 18.73 -9.05 -13.46
CA LYS A 31 18.47 -10.42 -12.98
C LYS A 31 19.30 -10.73 -11.73
N HIS A 32 20.58 -10.33 -11.71
CA HIS A 32 21.44 -10.52 -10.56
C HIS A 32 20.96 -9.72 -9.33
N ALA A 33 20.57 -8.46 -9.53
CA ALA A 33 19.96 -7.63 -8.48
C ALA A 33 18.69 -8.27 -7.89
N ILE A 34 17.86 -8.92 -8.72
CA ILE A 34 16.68 -9.66 -8.24
C ILE A 34 17.09 -10.83 -7.34
N THR A 35 18.12 -11.59 -7.73
CA THR A 35 18.62 -12.72 -6.94
C THR A 35 19.18 -12.25 -5.60
N VAL A 36 20.02 -11.22 -5.60
CA VAL A 36 20.57 -10.64 -4.37
C VAL A 36 19.45 -10.09 -3.48
N GLY A 37 18.49 -9.36 -4.05
CA GLY A 37 17.35 -8.84 -3.28
C GLY A 37 16.45 -9.91 -2.68
N LYS A 38 16.33 -11.09 -3.32
CA LYS A 38 15.66 -12.26 -2.72
C LYS A 38 16.48 -12.84 -1.58
N ARG A 39 17.79 -13.06 -1.78
CA ARG A 39 18.69 -13.62 -0.75
C ARG A 39 18.71 -12.75 0.50
N VAL A 40 18.89 -11.44 0.37
CA VAL A 40 18.89 -10.49 1.50
C VAL A 40 17.58 -10.57 2.29
N ARG A 41 16.42 -10.77 1.64
CA ARG A 41 15.15 -10.94 2.36
C ARG A 41 15.05 -12.23 3.15
N THR A 42 15.58 -13.32 2.60
CA THR A 42 15.45 -14.65 3.21
C THR A 42 16.51 -14.88 4.27
N GLU A 43 17.71 -14.39 4.02
CA GLU A 43 18.90 -14.59 4.86
C GLU A 43 19.02 -13.49 5.94
N THR A 44 18.26 -12.39 5.86
CA THR A 44 18.30 -11.31 6.86
C THR A 44 16.90 -10.89 7.28
N ASN A 45 16.76 -10.44 8.53
CA ASN A 45 15.50 -9.95 9.07
C ASN A 45 15.15 -8.51 8.62
N ILE A 46 15.88 -7.95 7.65
CA ILE A 46 15.67 -6.58 7.15
C ILE A 46 14.27 -6.39 6.56
N ALA A 47 13.60 -7.47 6.15
CA ALA A 47 12.24 -7.44 5.66
C ALA A 47 11.18 -7.41 6.76
N ALA A 48 11.45 -8.01 7.94
CA ALA A 48 10.49 -8.15 9.02
C ALA A 48 10.25 -6.83 9.78
N GLY A 49 11.25 -5.95 9.83
CA GLY A 49 11.14 -4.61 10.43
C GLY A 49 10.99 -3.47 9.43
N ALA A 50 10.82 -3.76 8.13
CA ALA A 50 10.82 -2.73 7.11
C ALA A 50 9.53 -1.88 7.16
N VAL A 51 9.58 -0.79 7.92
CA VAL A 51 8.52 0.23 7.97
C VAL A 51 8.32 0.81 6.57
N SER A 52 7.22 0.44 5.91
CA SER A 52 6.82 1.02 4.64
C SER A 52 6.47 2.50 4.77
N VAL A 53 6.55 3.26 3.69
CA VAL A 53 6.05 4.65 3.69
C VAL A 53 4.60 4.70 4.20
N SER A 54 3.78 3.72 3.80
CA SER A 54 2.41 3.56 4.26
C SER A 54 2.30 3.29 5.76
N SER A 55 3.20 2.51 6.36
CA SER A 55 3.16 2.21 7.79
C SER A 55 3.72 3.34 8.64
N ALA A 56 4.80 4.00 8.19
CA ALA A 56 5.32 5.22 8.82
C ALA A 56 4.26 6.33 8.84
N ALA A 57 3.52 6.49 7.74
CA ALA A 57 2.41 7.45 7.67
C ALA A 57 1.30 7.14 8.68
N VAL A 58 0.96 5.85 8.86
CA VAL A 58 -0.03 5.43 9.87
C VAL A 58 0.50 5.67 11.28
N GLU A 59 1.74 5.30 11.57
CA GLU A 59 2.35 5.56 12.89
C GLU A 59 2.36 7.05 13.22
N LEU A 60 2.76 7.89 12.27
CA LEU A 60 2.76 9.34 12.45
C LEU A 60 1.34 9.91 12.68
N ALA A 61 0.33 9.39 11.98
CA ALA A 61 -1.05 9.81 12.17
C ALA A 61 -1.58 9.39 13.55
N LEU A 62 -1.27 8.16 13.97
CA LEU A 62 -1.70 7.61 15.25
C LEU A 62 -0.97 8.24 16.45
N MET A 63 0.26 8.74 16.29
CA MET A 63 0.94 9.54 17.31
C MET A 63 0.22 10.85 17.65
N LYS A 64 -0.65 11.35 16.77
CA LYS A 64 -1.41 12.58 16.99
C LYS A 64 -2.71 12.39 17.76
N ILE A 65 -3.11 11.14 18.02
CA ILE A 65 -4.34 10.81 18.72
C ILE A 65 -4.06 9.84 19.87
N PRO A 66 -4.81 9.90 20.99
CA PRO A 66 -4.63 8.95 22.09
C PRO A 66 -4.93 7.51 21.65
N GLU A 67 -4.17 6.53 22.16
CA GLU A 67 -4.37 5.10 21.86
C GLU A 67 -5.79 4.63 22.20
N SER A 68 -6.37 5.13 23.29
CA SER A 68 -7.75 4.86 23.71
C SER A 68 -8.80 5.25 22.67
N SER A 69 -8.45 6.15 21.74
CA SER A 69 -9.35 6.64 20.70
C SER A 69 -9.20 5.91 19.37
N TYR A 70 -8.28 4.95 19.22
CA TYR A 70 -8.02 4.31 17.91
C TYR A 70 -9.24 3.56 17.35
N ALA A 71 -10.03 2.93 18.22
CA ALA A 71 -11.25 2.23 17.85
C ALA A 71 -12.42 3.16 17.48
N THR A 72 -12.44 4.38 18.04
CA THR A 72 -13.50 5.37 17.82
C THR A 72 -13.13 6.43 16.79
N ALA A 73 -11.85 6.51 16.42
CA ALA A 73 -11.36 7.52 15.49
C ALA A 73 -11.85 7.25 14.06
N HIS A 74 -12.38 8.30 13.43
CA HIS A 74 -12.86 8.25 12.06
C HIS A 74 -11.69 8.28 11.07
N MET A 75 -11.30 7.11 10.56
CA MET A 75 -10.23 6.99 9.56
C MET A 75 -10.78 7.15 8.14
N LEU A 76 -10.12 7.98 7.33
CA LEU A 76 -10.40 8.13 5.91
C LEU A 76 -9.18 7.70 5.09
N VAL A 77 -9.36 6.73 4.20
CA VAL A 77 -8.32 6.29 3.27
C VAL A 77 -8.77 6.60 1.84
N ILE A 78 -7.99 7.41 1.12
CA ILE A 78 -8.24 7.71 -0.29
C ILE A 78 -7.37 6.79 -1.15
N GLY A 79 -8.04 5.93 -1.91
CA GLY A 79 -7.45 4.94 -2.79
C GLY A 79 -7.33 3.55 -2.16
N ALA A 80 -7.78 2.52 -2.89
CA ALA A 80 -7.69 1.11 -2.50
C ALA A 80 -6.68 0.32 -3.37
N GLY A 81 -5.61 0.99 -3.80
CA GLY A 81 -4.50 0.36 -4.52
C GLY A 81 -3.57 -0.41 -3.59
N LYS A 82 -2.39 -0.81 -4.09
CA LYS A 82 -1.38 -1.55 -3.30
C LYS A 82 -1.01 -0.84 -2.01
N MET A 83 -0.70 0.45 -2.08
CA MET A 83 -0.35 1.26 -0.91
C MET A 83 -1.55 1.50 0.02
N GLY A 84 -2.73 1.81 -0.54
CA GLY A 84 -3.95 2.01 0.26
C GLY A 84 -4.33 0.76 1.06
N LYS A 85 -4.19 -0.42 0.46
CA LYS A 85 -4.38 -1.70 1.15
C LYS A 85 -3.37 -1.89 2.29
N LEU A 86 -2.11 -1.50 2.11
CA LEU A 86 -1.12 -1.54 3.19
C LEU A 86 -1.48 -0.58 4.32
N VAL A 87 -1.90 0.65 4.02
CA VAL A 87 -2.38 1.61 5.03
C VAL A 87 -3.53 1.02 5.85
N ILE A 88 -4.54 0.47 5.17
CA ILE A 88 -5.68 -0.18 5.82
C ILE A 88 -5.19 -1.30 6.75
N LYS A 89 -4.34 -2.22 6.27
CA LYS A 89 -3.79 -3.31 7.10
C LYS A 89 -3.05 -2.81 8.34
N HIS A 90 -2.30 -1.72 8.23
CA HIS A 90 -1.58 -1.16 9.37
C HIS A 90 -2.51 -0.47 10.36
N LEU A 91 -3.53 0.25 9.91
CA LEU A 91 -4.57 0.83 10.77
C LEU A 91 -5.29 -0.26 11.57
N VAL A 92 -5.67 -1.34 10.88
CA VAL A 92 -6.31 -2.51 11.47
C VAL A 92 -5.42 -3.17 12.53
N ALA A 93 -4.14 -3.40 12.22
CA ALA A 93 -3.18 -3.99 13.15
C ALA A 93 -2.97 -3.13 14.41
N LYS A 94 -3.26 -1.82 14.33
CA LYS A 94 -3.21 -0.88 15.45
C LYS A 94 -4.55 -0.74 16.18
N GLY A 95 -5.58 -1.48 15.80
CA GLY A 95 -6.88 -1.51 16.48
C GLY A 95 -7.93 -0.55 15.91
N CYS A 96 -7.69 0.08 14.76
CA CYS A 96 -8.74 0.84 14.08
C CYS A 96 -9.76 -0.12 13.44
N THR A 97 -10.97 -0.14 13.98
CA THR A 97 -12.04 -1.07 13.57
C THR A 97 -13.05 -0.44 12.60
N LYS A 98 -13.03 0.89 12.44
CA LYS A 98 -13.96 1.63 11.58
C LYS A 98 -13.23 2.59 10.66
N MET A 99 -13.53 2.54 9.36
CA MET A 99 -12.94 3.46 8.38
C MET A 99 -13.79 3.65 7.13
N VAL A 100 -13.61 4.80 6.49
CA VAL A 100 -14.15 5.10 5.17
C VAL A 100 -13.05 4.96 4.14
N VAL A 101 -13.29 4.18 3.08
CA VAL A 101 -12.38 4.00 1.96
C VAL A 101 -13.00 4.62 0.72
N VAL A 102 -12.36 5.68 0.24
CA VAL A 102 -12.76 6.35 -0.98
C VAL A 102 -12.00 5.73 -2.14
N ASN A 103 -12.69 5.22 -3.16
CA ASN A 103 -12.01 4.64 -4.31
C ASN A 103 -12.80 4.79 -5.61
N ARG A 104 -12.10 4.72 -6.74
CA ARG A 104 -12.74 4.77 -8.07
C ARG A 104 -13.56 3.52 -8.39
N SER A 105 -13.14 2.36 -7.91
CA SER A 105 -13.80 1.08 -8.19
C SER A 105 -14.15 0.37 -6.87
N GLU A 106 -15.40 -0.02 -6.73
CA GLU A 106 -15.92 -0.67 -5.54
C GLU A 106 -15.32 -2.07 -5.37
N GLU A 107 -15.06 -2.77 -6.47
CA GLU A 107 -14.58 -4.16 -6.45
C GLU A 107 -13.25 -4.28 -5.69
N ARG A 108 -12.39 -3.26 -5.79
CA ARG A 108 -11.13 -3.22 -5.04
C ARG A 108 -11.35 -3.09 -3.53
N VAL A 109 -12.38 -2.36 -3.11
CA VAL A 109 -12.72 -2.19 -1.69
C VAL A 109 -13.43 -3.42 -1.17
N ALA A 110 -14.33 -4.02 -1.96
CA ALA A 110 -14.97 -5.29 -1.66
C ALA A 110 -13.93 -6.41 -1.43
N ALA A 111 -12.93 -6.53 -2.31
CA ALA A 111 -11.86 -7.51 -2.14
C ALA A 111 -11.05 -7.30 -0.85
N ILE A 112 -10.88 -6.06 -0.38
CA ILE A 112 -10.21 -5.77 0.89
C ILE A 112 -11.10 -6.16 2.09
N ARG A 113 -12.41 -5.92 2.01
CA ARG A 113 -13.38 -6.33 3.04
C ARG A 113 -13.39 -7.84 3.24
N GLU A 114 -13.37 -8.60 2.15
CA GLU A 114 -13.34 -10.07 2.22
C GLU A 114 -12.08 -10.61 2.91
N GLU A 115 -10.94 -9.94 2.71
CA GLU A 115 -9.68 -10.31 3.34
C GLU A 115 -9.59 -9.88 4.81
N LEU A 116 -10.25 -8.78 5.20
CA LEU A 116 -10.17 -8.17 6.52
C LEU A 116 -11.53 -8.25 7.25
N LYS A 117 -11.85 -9.45 7.71
CA LYS A 117 -13.09 -9.72 8.46
C LYS A 117 -13.09 -9.04 9.83
N GLY A 118 -14.27 -8.62 10.29
CA GLY A 118 -14.47 -8.01 11.62
C GLY A 118 -14.21 -6.50 11.68
N ILE A 119 -14.18 -5.82 10.53
CA ILE A 119 -13.84 -4.40 10.42
C ILE A 119 -14.89 -3.70 9.58
N GLU A 120 -15.38 -2.57 10.07
CA GLU A 120 -16.36 -1.76 9.37
C GLU A 120 -15.63 -0.86 8.35
N ILE A 121 -15.59 -1.32 7.11
CA ILE A 121 -15.07 -0.54 5.98
C ILE A 121 -16.26 0.00 5.19
N ILE A 122 -16.42 1.32 5.11
CA ILE A 122 -17.46 1.97 4.33
C ILE A 122 -16.86 2.43 2.99
N TYR A 123 -17.39 1.94 1.88
CA TYR A 123 -16.98 2.38 0.54
C TYR A 123 -17.64 3.72 0.21
N LYS A 124 -16.87 4.64 -0.36
CA LYS A 124 -17.37 5.84 -1.01
C LYS A 124 -16.75 6.00 -2.41
N PRO A 125 -17.56 6.20 -3.46
CA PRO A 125 -17.00 6.46 -4.78
C PRO A 125 -16.32 7.83 -4.79
N LEU A 126 -15.17 7.92 -5.46
CA LEU A 126 -14.42 9.18 -5.56
C LEU A 126 -15.26 10.29 -6.22
N SER A 127 -16.18 9.93 -7.12
CA SER A 127 -17.10 10.86 -7.78
C SER A 127 -18.03 11.59 -6.80
N GLU A 128 -18.38 11.00 -5.65
CA GLU A 128 -19.23 11.63 -4.64
C GLU A 128 -18.49 12.69 -3.80
N MET A 129 -17.15 12.75 -3.87
CA MET A 129 -16.37 13.74 -3.11
C MET A 129 -16.18 15.07 -3.86
N LEU A 130 -16.21 15.05 -5.19
CA LEU A 130 -16.00 16.23 -6.04
C LEU A 130 -17.13 17.29 -5.98
N PRO A 131 -18.42 16.95 -5.82
CA PRO A 131 -19.49 17.95 -5.73
C PRO A 131 -19.36 18.91 -4.55
N ARG A 132 -18.64 18.54 -3.48
CA ARG A 132 -18.46 19.39 -2.29
C ARG A 132 -17.27 20.35 -2.38
N LEU A 133 -16.33 20.14 -3.30
CA LEU A 133 -15.16 21.01 -3.48
C LEU A 133 -15.41 22.15 -4.48
N LEU A 134 -16.37 22.00 -5.38
CA LEU A 134 -16.78 23.05 -6.32
C LEU A 134 -17.70 24.12 -5.69
N LEU A 135 -18.26 23.87 -4.50
CA LEU A 135 -19.04 24.84 -3.72
C LEU A 135 -18.19 25.74 -2.79
N LEU A 136 -16.86 25.62 -2.84
CA LEU A 136 -15.91 26.45 -2.08
C LEU A 136 -15.03 27.32 -3.00
N LYS A 137 -15.48 27.61 -4.23
CA LYS A 137 -14.92 28.69 -5.03
C LYS A 137 -15.71 29.97 -4.85
#